data_AF-A0A4V5TTL5-F1
#
_entry.id   AF-A0A4V5TTL5-F1
#
_cell.length_a   1.000
_cell.length_b   1.000
_cell.length_c   1.000
_cell.angle_alpha   90.00
_cell.angle_beta   90.00
_cell.angle_gamma   90.00
#
_symmetry.space_group_name_H-M   'P 1'
#
loop_
_entity.id
_entity.type
_entity.pdbx_description
1 polymer ?
#
loop_
_entity_poly.entity_id
_entity_poly.type
_entity_poly.pdbx_seq_one_letter_code
_entity_poly.pdbx_strand_id
1 'polypeptide(L)'
;VTLANWSGETLVDLEGHGRNPLLKEYDTSRTVGWFTCVYPIVMGDIEKEKGIAEILKQVKERYRAIPNGGIGYEILYYLAEKEIRGQISSRKRAQISFN
;
A
#
# COMPACT_ATOMS: atom_id res chain seq x y z
N VAL A 1 -6.90 -8.05 13.96
CA VAL A 1 -7.79 -8.08 15.15
C VAL A 1 -8.13 -6.66 15.63
N THR A 2 -7.16 -5.76 15.83
CA THR A 2 -7.42 -4.39 16.32
C THR A 2 -8.40 -3.58 15.45
N LEU A 3 -8.04 -3.30 14.18
CA LEU A 3 -8.91 -2.55 13.27
C LEU A 3 -10.28 -3.24 13.07
N ALA A 4 -10.28 -4.56 12.90
CA ALA A 4 -11.49 -5.37 12.77
C ALA A 4 -12.45 -5.25 13.97
N ASN A 5 -11.92 -4.99 15.17
CA ASN A 5 -12.73 -4.79 16.39
C ASN A 5 -13.11 -3.34 16.63
N TRP A 6 -12.35 -2.39 16.11
CA TRP A 6 -12.57 -0.96 16.32
C TRP A 6 -13.45 -0.33 15.23
N SER A 7 -13.08 -0.51 13.96
CA SER A 7 -13.69 0.18 12.81
C SER A 7 -14.16 -0.77 11.70
N GLY A 8 -13.78 -2.05 11.75
CA GLY A 8 -14.04 -3.01 10.67
C GLY A 8 -13.11 -2.78 9.47
N GLU A 9 -13.64 -2.93 8.26
CA GLU A 9 -12.90 -2.65 7.02
C GLU A 9 -12.42 -1.20 7.00
N THR A 10 -11.11 -1.01 6.85
CA THR A 10 -10.44 0.28 6.98
C THR A 10 -9.36 0.40 5.91
N LEU A 11 -9.33 1.56 5.24
CA LEU A 11 -8.26 1.92 4.32
C LEU A 11 -7.08 2.48 5.13
N VAL A 12 -5.90 1.88 4.95
CA VAL A 12 -4.66 2.25 5.64
C VAL A 12 -3.63 2.58 4.57
N ASP A 13 -2.94 3.72 4.70
CA ASP A 13 -1.77 4.02 3.90
C ASP A 13 -0.57 3.26 4.47
N LEU A 14 0.12 2.49 3.63
CA LEU A 14 1.38 1.84 3.97
C LEU A 14 2.54 2.65 3.40
N GLU A 15 3.54 2.87 4.25
CA GLU A 15 4.79 3.49 3.86
C GLU A 15 5.83 2.42 3.50
N GLY A 16 6.37 2.52 2.29
CA GLY A 16 7.48 1.71 1.81
C GLY A 16 8.74 2.55 1.62
N HIS A 17 9.89 1.90 1.59
CA HIS A 17 11.17 2.57 1.34
C HIS A 17 11.28 3.20 -0.07
N GLY A 18 10.45 2.75 -1.04
CA GLY A 18 10.37 3.21 -2.42
C GLY A 18 11.65 3.11 -3.26
N ARG A 19 12.57 2.24 -2.84
CA ARG A 19 13.81 1.87 -3.57
C ARG A 19 13.66 0.56 -4.35
N ASN A 20 12.42 0.16 -4.66
CA ASN A 20 12.18 -1.01 -5.50
C ASN A 20 12.45 -0.63 -6.96
N PRO A 21 13.44 -1.23 -7.62
CA PRO A 21 13.81 -0.84 -8.97
C PRO A 21 12.67 -1.18 -9.95
N LEU A 22 12.09 -0.14 -10.55
CA LEU A 22 11.09 -0.28 -11.63
C LEU A 22 11.74 -0.65 -12.96
N LEU A 23 12.98 -0.20 -13.17
CA LEU A 23 13.80 -0.50 -14.32
C LEU A 23 15.15 -1.01 -13.81
N LYS A 24 15.64 -2.10 -14.41
CA LYS A 24 16.84 -2.81 -13.95
C LYS A 24 18.12 -1.96 -13.99
N GLU A 25 18.10 -0.86 -14.73
CA GLU A 25 19.24 0.02 -14.97
C GLU A 25 19.45 1.11 -13.89
N TYR A 26 18.49 1.31 -12.98
CA TYR A 26 18.59 2.31 -11.93
C TYR A 26 18.83 1.67 -10.55
N ASP A 27 20.08 1.71 -10.09
CA ASP A 27 20.43 1.35 -8.71
C ASP A 27 20.41 2.60 -7.81
N THR A 28 19.57 2.56 -6.78
CA THR A 28 19.45 3.63 -5.77
C THR A 28 20.06 3.23 -4.43
N SER A 29 20.73 2.08 -4.31
CA SER A 29 21.25 1.54 -3.05
C SER A 29 22.16 2.50 -2.26
N ARG A 30 22.86 3.41 -2.96
CA ARG A 30 23.80 4.39 -2.38
C ARG A 30 23.38 5.84 -2.59
N THR A 31 22.13 6.07 -3.00
CA THR A 31 21.62 7.42 -3.31
C THR A 31 20.92 8.01 -2.09
N VAL A 32 21.38 9.18 -1.65
CA VAL A 32 20.69 9.97 -0.62
C VAL A 32 19.55 10.74 -1.28
N GLY A 33 18.37 10.71 -0.65
CA GLY A 33 17.18 11.37 -1.14
C GLY A 33 15.93 10.87 -0.40
N TRP A 34 14.80 11.53 -0.64
CA TRP A 34 13.51 11.11 -0.10
C TRP A 34 12.83 10.15 -1.09
N PHE A 35 12.94 8.85 -0.82
CA PHE A 35 12.40 7.79 -1.67
C PHE A 35 11.11 7.15 -1.15
N THR A 36 10.64 7.51 0.05
CA THR A 36 9.44 6.93 0.65
C THR A 36 8.27 6.95 -0.32
N CYS A 37 7.60 5.80 -0.46
CA CYS A 37 6.37 5.70 -1.23
C CYS A 37 5.20 5.35 -0.30
N VAL A 38 4.03 5.90 -0.58
CA VAL A 38 2.82 5.69 0.22
C VAL A 38 1.74 5.07 -0.66
N TYR A 39 1.09 4.00 -0.21
CA TYR A 39 0.02 3.38 -0.98
C TYR A 39 -1.07 2.80 -0.08
N PRO A 40 -2.35 2.90 -0.48
CA PRO A 40 -3.45 2.42 0.35
C PRO A 40 -3.62 0.90 0.24
N ILE A 41 -3.92 0.27 1.38
CA ILE A 41 -4.32 -1.13 1.51
C ILE A 41 -5.60 -1.22 2.35
N VAL A 42 -6.46 -2.17 2.03
CA VAL A 42 -7.64 -2.48 2.87
C VAL A 42 -7.26 -3.48 3.95
N MET A 43 -7.61 -3.17 5.20
CA MET A 43 -7.34 -3.98 6.38
C MET A 43 -8.59 -4.05 7.27
N GLY A 44 -8.63 -5.02 8.19
CA GLY A 44 -9.72 -5.15 9.16
C GLY A 44 -10.94 -5.91 8.64
N ASP A 45 -10.97 -6.24 7.36
CA ASP A 45 -11.85 -7.19 6.68
C ASP A 45 -11.43 -8.66 6.95
N ILE A 46 -11.23 -9.00 8.23
CA ILE A 46 -10.74 -10.30 8.64
C ILE A 46 -11.88 -11.05 9.33
N GLU A 47 -12.17 -12.27 8.89
CA GLU A 47 -13.14 -13.15 9.56
C GLU A 47 -12.62 -13.52 10.95
N LYS A 48 -13.34 -13.07 11.98
CA LYS A 48 -12.93 -13.20 13.39
C LYS A 48 -12.89 -14.66 13.89
N GLU A 49 -13.61 -15.54 13.21
CA GLU A 49 -13.68 -16.97 13.53
C GLU A 49 -12.46 -17.75 13.00
N LYS A 50 -11.65 -17.15 12.13
CA LYS A 50 -10.42 -17.79 11.62
C LYS A 50 -9.31 -17.75 12.66
N GLY A 51 -8.55 -18.86 12.73
CA GLY A 51 -7.37 -18.95 13.57
C GLY A 51 -6.24 -18.00 13.13
N ILE A 52 -5.34 -17.65 14.04
CA ILE A 52 -4.27 -16.66 13.82
C ILE A 52 -3.37 -16.98 12.61
N ALA A 53 -3.12 -18.25 12.34
CA ALA A 53 -2.29 -18.69 11.20
C ALA A 53 -2.94 -18.32 9.86
N GLU A 54 -4.26 -18.45 9.75
CA GLU A 54 -5.01 -18.13 8.55
C GLU A 54 -5.10 -16.61 8.35
N ILE A 55 -5.27 -15.86 9.45
CA ILE A 55 -5.22 -14.40 9.43
C ILE A 55 -3.85 -13.91 8.94
N LEU A 56 -2.76 -14.47 9.46
CA LEU A 56 -1.41 -14.10 9.06
C LEU A 56 -1.17 -14.40 7.57
N LYS A 57 -1.67 -15.55 7.09
CA LYS A 57 -1.57 -15.93 5.69
C LYS A 57 -2.30 -14.93 4.79
N GLN A 58 -3.53 -14.54 5.12
CA GLN A 58 -4.30 -13.56 4.34
C GLN A 58 -3.60 -12.20 4.27
N VAL A 59 -3.11 -11.68 5.40
CA VAL A 59 -2.39 -10.39 5.42
C VAL A 59 -1.11 -10.48 4.58
N LYS A 60 -0.35 -11.57 4.71
CA LYS A 60 0.86 -11.82 3.91
C LYS A 60 0.56 -11.90 2.42
N GLU A 61 -0.48 -12.62 2.02
CA GLU A 61 -0.88 -12.76 0.62
C GLU A 61 -1.34 -11.44 0.04
N ARG A 62 -2.12 -10.65 0.79
CA ARG A 62 -2.53 -9.31 0.38
C ARG A 62 -1.34 -8.39 0.17
N TYR A 63 -0.38 -8.37 1.10
CA TYR A 63 0.84 -7.57 0.95
C TYR A 63 1.67 -8.04 -0.26
N ARG A 64 1.79 -9.35 -0.49
CA ARG A 64 2.52 -9.90 -1.64
C ARG A 64 1.87 -9.66 -2.99
N ALA A 65 0.55 -9.46 -3.04
CA ALA A 65 -0.16 -9.13 -4.26
C ALA A 65 0.17 -7.70 -4.76
N ILE A 66 0.83 -6.88 -3.94
CA ILE A 66 1.15 -5.49 -4.28
C ILE A 66 2.35 -5.45 -5.22
N PRO A 67 2.19 -4.95 -6.45
CA PRO A 67 3.29 -4.89 -7.41
C PRO A 67 4.32 -3.85 -6.99
N ASN A 68 5.60 -4.19 -7.15
CA ASN A 68 6.73 -3.27 -6.98
C ASN A 68 6.76 -2.53 -5.63
N GLY A 69 6.18 -3.11 -4.57
CA GLY A 69 6.08 -2.46 -3.26
C GLY A 69 5.24 -1.17 -3.26
N GLY A 70 4.28 -1.06 -4.17
CA GLY A 70 3.25 -0.02 -4.16
C GLY A 70 3.65 1.33 -4.74
N ILE A 71 4.91 1.52 -5.15
CA ILE A 71 5.41 2.76 -5.75
C ILE A 71 4.59 3.25 -6.96
N GLY A 72 3.99 2.32 -7.71
CA GLY A 72 3.14 2.64 -8.85
C GLY A 72 1.92 3.48 -8.49
N TYR A 73 1.41 3.39 -7.25
CA TYR A 73 0.24 4.13 -6.82
C TYR A 73 0.48 5.65 -6.88
N GLU A 74 1.56 6.14 -6.26
CA GLU A 74 1.87 7.57 -6.26
C GLU A 74 2.38 8.07 -7.60
N ILE A 75 3.09 7.24 -8.37
CA ILE A 75 3.42 7.57 -9.77
C ILE A 75 2.14 7.87 -10.55
N LEU A 76 1.13 7.00 -10.45
CA LEU A 76 -0.13 7.24 -11.13
C LEU A 76 -0.89 8.44 -10.54
N TYR A 77 -0.82 8.64 -9.22
CA TYR A 77 -1.50 9.74 -8.55
C TYR A 77 -0.93 11.12 -8.89
N TYR A 78 0.40 11.25 -9.03
CA TYR A 78 1.06 12.53 -9.25
C TYR A 78 1.50 12.77 -10.69
N LEU A 79 1.91 11.72 -11.41
CA LEU A 79 2.62 11.83 -12.69
C LEU A 79 1.83 11.30 -13.90
N ALA A 80 0.72 10.58 -13.71
CA ALA A 80 -0.09 10.12 -14.83
C ALA A 80 -0.85 11.28 -15.51
N GLU A 81 -1.35 10.99 -16.71
CA GLU A 81 -2.21 11.89 -17.45
C GLU A 81 -3.48 12.27 -16.66
N LYS A 82 -4.03 13.45 -16.99
CA LYS A 82 -5.13 14.08 -16.23
C LYS A 82 -6.33 13.14 -16.02
N GLU A 83 -6.65 12.32 -17.01
CA GLU A 83 -7.77 11.37 -16.93
C GLU A 83 -7.51 10.30 -15.86
N ILE A 84 -6.38 9.61 -15.92
CA ILE A 84 -5.97 8.58 -14.95
C ILE A 84 -5.87 9.19 -13.55
N ARG A 85 -5.25 10.37 -13.45
CA ARG A 85 -5.14 11.09 -12.17
C ARG A 85 -6.51 11.43 -11.60
N GLY A 86 -7.47 11.83 -12.43
CA GLY A 86 -8.86 12.06 -12.03
C GLY A 86 -9.49 10.82 -11.41
N GLN A 87 -9.30 9.65 -12.02
CA GLN A 87 -9.85 8.38 -11.53
C GLN A 87 -9.26 7.92 -10.19
N ILE A 88 -7.97 8.18 -9.94
CA ILE A 88 -7.33 7.80 -8.67
C ILE A 88 -7.66 8.81 -7.59
N SER A 89 -7.59 10.11 -7.89
CA SER A 89 -7.86 11.17 -6.91
C SER A 89 -9.31 11.23 -6.43
N SER A 90 -10.26 10.68 -7.19
CA SER A 90 -11.66 10.53 -6.78
C SER A 90 -11.90 9.38 -5.79
N ARG A 91 -10.91 8.51 -5.55
CA ARG A 91 -11.04 7.41 -4.57
C ARG A 91 -10.98 7.95 -3.13
N LYS A 92 -11.56 7.19 -2.20
CA LYS A 92 -11.41 7.47 -0.77
C LYS A 92 -9.93 7.46 -0.38
N ARG A 93 -9.52 8.41 0.46
CA ARG A 93 -8.17 8.45 1.05
C ARG A 93 -8.15 7.74 2.39
N ALA A 94 -7.05 7.07 2.69
CA ALA A 94 -6.85 6.54 4.04
C ALA A 94 -6.81 7.70 5.05
N GLN A 95 -7.22 7.40 6.28
CA GLN A 95 -7.12 8.33 7.41
C GLN A 95 -6.10 7.83 8.45
N ILE A 96 -5.43 6.72 8.15
CA ILE A 96 -4.47 6.04 9.01
C ILE A 96 -3.26 5.72 8.12
N SER A 97 -2.06 6.05 8.58
CA SER A 97 -0.80 5.62 7.97
C SER A 97 -0.10 4.61 8.88
N PHE A 98 0.65 3.67 8.30
CA PHE A 98 1.44 2.68 8.99
C PHE A 98 2.79 2.44 8.27
N ASN A 99 3.87 2.34 9.05
CA ASN A 99 5.24 2.07 8.61
C ASN A 99 5.78 0.83 9.33
#